data_AF-E6Q2Y7-F1
#
_entry.id   AF-E6Q2Y7-F1
#
_cell.length_a   1.000
_cell.length_b   1.000
_cell.length_c   1.000
_cell.angle_alpha   90.00
_cell.angle_beta   90.00
_cell.angle_gamma   90.00
#
_symmetry.space_group_name_H-M   'P 1'
#
loop_
_entity.id
_entity.type
_entity.pdbx_description
1 polymer ?
#
loop_
_entity_poly.entity_id
_entity_poly.type
_entity_poly.pdbx_seq_one_letter_code
_entity_poly.pdbx_strand_id
1 'polypeptide(L)' 'MLGNIERAGAIAGGIVVFFVSVVALKNDWKTPGLDNQFFKIMLALLAFGALIALLAGAHVLGNFGKAA' A
#
# COMPACT_ATOMS: atom_id res chain seq x y z
N MET A 1 -8.19 -13.31 20.79
CA MET A 1 -7.32 -12.15 21.07
C MET A 1 -6.18 -12.01 20.07
N LEU A 2 -5.52 -13.08 19.62
CA LEU A 2 -4.41 -13.03 18.65
C LEU A 2 -4.76 -12.32 17.33
N GLY A 3 -5.90 -12.66 16.73
CA GLY A 3 -6.33 -12.10 15.44
C GLY A 3 -6.55 -10.58 15.40
N ASN A 4 -6.84 -9.94 16.54
CA ASN A 4 -6.97 -8.47 16.58
C ASN A 4 -5.60 -7.77 16.59
N ILE A 5 -4.59 -8.41 17.20
CA ILE A 5 -3.22 -7.90 17.26
C ILE A 5 -2.54 -8.08 15.89
N GLU A 6 -2.73 -9.24 15.26
CA GLU A 6 -2.23 -9.51 13.91
C GLU A 6 -2.82 -8.53 12.89
N ARG A 7 -4.12 -8.24 13.00
CA ARG A 7 -4.79 -7.25 12.16
C ARG A 7 -4.28 -5.82 12.41
N ALA A 8 -4.10 -5.42 13.67
CA ALA A 8 -3.55 -4.10 13.99
C ALA A 8 -2.12 -3.94 13.46
N GLY A 9 -1.29 -4.99 13.58
CA GLY A 9 0.06 -5.03 13.03
C GLY A 9 0.09 -4.94 11.51
N ALA A 10 -0.79 -5.66 10.81
CA ALA A 10 -0.90 -5.61 9.35
C ALA A 10 -1.34 -4.22 8.85
N ILE A 11 -2.29 -3.57 9.54
CA ILE A 11 -2.72 -2.21 9.21
C ILE A 11 -1.58 -1.22 9.44
N ALA A 12 -0.90 -1.28 10.59
CA ALA A 12 0.24 -0.42 10.88
C ALA A 12 1.36 -0.58 9.84
N GLY A 13 1.70 -1.82 9.47
CA GLY A 13 2.66 -2.12 8.41
C GLY A 13 2.24 -1.57 7.05
N GLY A 14 0.97 -1.75 6.67
CA GLY A 14 0.41 -1.21 5.43
C GLY A 14 0.49 0.31 5.34
N ILE A 15 0.22 1.01 6.46
CA ILE A 15 0.32 2.47 6.56
C ILE A 15 1.76 2.90 6.30
N VAL A 16 2.73 2.27 6.97
CA VAL A 16 4.15 2.61 6.80
C VAL A 16 4.59 2.41 5.36
N VAL A 17 4.28 1.26 4.77
CA VAL A 17 4.64 0.95 3.37
C VAL A 17 4.02 1.95 2.40
N PHE A 18 2.75 2.32 2.60
CA PHE A 18 2.07 3.32 1.79
C PHE A 18 2.81 4.66 1.81
N PHE A 19 3.08 5.21 3.01
CA PHE A 19 3.73 6.50 3.15
C PHE A 19 5.15 6.51 2.60
N VAL A 20 5.95 5.47 2.90
CA VAL A 20 7.32 5.35 2.38
C VAL A 20 7.33 5.32 0.86
N SER A 21 6.43 4.55 0.25
CA SER A 21 6.32 4.45 -1.21
C SER A 21 5.95 5.78 -1.86
N VAL A 22 5.00 6.52 -1.28
CA VAL A 22 4.59 7.84 -1.77
C VAL A 22 5.72 8.87 -1.62
N VAL A 23 6.44 8.86 -0.51
CA VAL A 23 7.59 9.76 -0.29
C VAL A 23 8.70 9.47 -1.28
N ALA A 24 9.04 8.19 -1.47
CA ALA A 24 10.04 7.77 -2.46
C ALA A 24 9.62 8.22 -3.87
N LEU A 25 8.36 7.98 -4.26
CA LEU A 25 7.84 8.39 -5.57
C LEU A 25 7.91 9.90 -5.78
N LYS A 26 7.62 10.68 -4.72
CA LYS A 26 7.69 12.14 -4.76
C LYS A 26 9.13 12.64 -4.91
N ASN A 27 10.06 12.02 -4.21
CA ASN A 27 11.48 12.38 -4.29
C ASN A 27 12.07 12.04 -5.65
N ASP A 28 11.63 10.93 -6.25
CA ASP A 28 12.14 10.48 -7.54
C ASP A 28 11.50 11.16 -8.76
N TRP A 29 10.41 11.92 -8.56
CA TRP A 29 9.59 12.47 -9.64
C TRP A 29 10.41 13.23 -10.69
N LYS A 30 11.43 13.97 -10.25
CA LYS A 30 12.24 14.85 -11.10
C LYS A 30 13.48 14.18 -11.70
N THR A 31 13.82 12.96 -11.29
CA THR A 31 15.04 12.29 -11.78
C THR A 31 14.75 11.65 -13.14
N PRO A 32 15.45 12.07 -14.22
CA PRO A 32 15.28 11.51 -15.57
C PRO A 32 16.09 10.22 -15.74
N GLY A 33 15.57 9.28 -16.55
CA GLY A 33 16.21 7.99 -16.83
C GLY A 33 15.17 6.88 -17.00
N LEU A 34 15.44 5.93 -17.91
CA LEU A 34 14.53 4.83 -18.22
C LEU A 34 14.34 3.89 -17.01
N ASP A 35 15.43 3.49 -16.35
CA ASP A 35 15.39 2.73 -15.09
C ASP A 35 14.58 3.45 -14.01
N ASN A 36 14.71 4.77 -13.97
CA ASN A 36 14.02 5.60 -13.01
C ASN A 36 12.51 5.67 -13.27
N GLN A 37 12.10 5.55 -14.53
CA GLN A 37 10.69 5.46 -14.91
C GLN A 37 10.06 4.13 -14.46
N PHE A 38 10.77 3.01 -14.63
CA PHE A 38 10.32 1.71 -14.13
C PHE A 38 10.22 1.70 -12.61
N PHE A 39 11.22 2.26 -11.92
CA PHE A 39 11.21 2.39 -10.46
C PHE A 39 10.02 3.20 -9.95
N LYS A 40 9.67 4.32 -10.59
CA LYS A 40 8.47 5.10 -10.28
C LYS A 40 7.18 4.30 -10.44
N ILE A 41 7.08 3.50 -11.51
CA ILE A 41 5.91 2.64 -11.75
C ILE A 41 5.80 1.58 -10.64
N MET A 42 6.91 0.95 -10.26
CA MET A 42 6.93 -0.03 -9.16
C MET A 42 6.53 0.59 -7.83
N LEU A 43 7.03 1.79 -7.52
CA LEU A 43 6.65 2.54 -6.31
C LEU A 43 5.17 2.94 -6.32
N ALA A 44 4.64 3.35 -7.46
CA ALA A 44 3.22 3.66 -7.62
C ALA A 44 2.35 2.40 -7.42
N LEU A 45 2.77 1.26 -7.96
CA LEU A 45 2.07 -0.02 -7.78
C LEU A 45 2.11 -0.47 -6.32
N LEU A 46 3.25 -0.30 -5.64
CA LEU A 46 3.41 -0.63 -4.23
C LEU A 46 2.52 0.25 -3.34
N ALA A 47 2.49 1.56 -3.59
CA ALA A 47 1.60 2.48 -2.89
C ALA A 47 0.13 2.09 -3.13
N PHE A 48 -0.24 1.77 -4.36
CA PHE A 48 -1.61 1.34 -4.67
C PHE A 48 -1.98 0.02 -3.98
N GLY A 49 -1.10 -0.99 -4.02
CA GLY A 49 -1.32 -2.27 -3.34
C GLY A 49 -1.43 -2.12 -1.82
N ALA A 50 -0.58 -1.28 -1.21
CA ALA A 50 -0.66 -0.96 0.22
C ALA A 50 -1.99 -0.25 0.56
N LEU A 51 -2.48 0.64 -0.28
CA LEU A 51 -3.78 1.29 -0.10
C LEU A 51 -4.94 0.28 -0.13
N ILE A 52 -4.93 -0.66 -1.08
CA ILE A 52 -5.94 -1.73 -1.15
C ILE A 52 -5.88 -2.60 0.11
N ALA A 53 -4.68 -3.00 0.55
CA ALA A 53 -4.49 -3.79 1.76
C ALA A 53 -5.02 -3.08 3.01
N LEU A 54 -4.87 -1.75 3.09
CA LEU A 54 -5.44 -0.95 4.16
C LEU A 54 -6.97 -0.89 4.11
N LEU A 55 -7.55 -0.70 2.92
CA LEU A 55 -9.01 -0.71 2.74
C LEU A 55 -9.62 -2.09 3.08
N ALA A 56 -8.90 -3.17 2.78
CA ALA A 56 -9.28 -4.53 3.15
C ALA A 56 -9.16 -4.74 4.68
N GLY A 57 -8.02 -4.36 5.27
CA GLY A 57 -7.76 -4.47 6.70
C GLY A 57 -8.69 -3.61 7.56
N ALA A 58 -9.12 -2.45 7.06
CA ALA A 58 -10.11 -1.59 7.71
C ALA A 58 -11.56 -2.08 7.57
N HIS A 59 -11.79 -3.21 6.88
CA HIS A 59 -13.12 -3.74 6.56
C HIS A 59 -13.97 -2.80 5.68
N VAL A 60 -13.37 -1.79 5.05
CA VAL A 60 -14.05 -0.87 4.13
C VAL A 60 -14.48 -1.58 2.84
N LEU A 61 -13.72 -2.60 2.43
CA LEU A 61 -14.08 -3.51 1.32
C LEU A 61 -15.01 -4.66 1.76
N GLY A 62 -15.54 -4.60 2.99
CA GLY A 62 -16.22 -5.68 3.72
C GLY A 62 -17.58 -6.17 3.22
N ASN A 63 -17.92 -6.01 1.93
CA ASN A 63 -19.12 -6.63 1.38
C ASN A 63 -18.92 -7.43 0.08
N PHE A 64 -17.70 -7.54 -0.45
CA PHE A 64 -17.44 -8.34 -1.66
C PHE A 64 -17.11 -9.82 -1.38
N GLY A 65 -17.12 -10.26 -0.12
CA GLY A 65 -16.84 -11.64 0.28
C GLY A 65 -18.02 -12.43 0.83
N LYS A 66 -19.24 -11.87 0.86
CA LYS A 66 -20.48 -12.55 1.31
C LYS A 66 -21.49 -12.84 0.19
N ALA A 67 -21.11 -12.59 -1.06
CA ALA A 67 -21.91 -12.94 -2.24
C ALA A 67 -21.29 -14.16 -2.94
N ALA A 68 -21.24 -15.29 -2.23
CA ALA A 68 -21.02 -16.62 -2.79
C ALA A 68 -21.58 -17.66 -1.80
#